data_AF-A0A9E1JYU2-F1
#
_entry.id   AF-A0A9E1JYU2-F1
#
_cell.length_a   1.000
_cell.length_b   1.000
_cell.length_c   1.000
_cell.angle_alpha   90.00
_cell.angle_beta   90.00
_cell.angle_gamma   90.00
#
_symmetry.space_group_name_H-M   'P 1'
#
loop_
_entity.id
_entity.type
_entity.pdbx_description
1 polymer ?
#
loop_
_entity_poly.entity_id
_entity_poly.type
_entity_poly.pdbx_seq_one_letter_code
_entity_poly.pdbx_strand_id
1 'polypeptide(L)'
;MSINKYLIIFFVFLPAVTSSILNSEEKETVYNYLPIDKKLTTAIESSDFLTNKESYCRKRKNLNDVTWFEDFSTHTLNKADWNYSLSNGFFDNGLFVYGWGNGELQYYREPMKNSQSYTNDNLFIEDGLLKIQPIYHQKPYKKNFDFTSARINTKGLRSFTFPSRITICFKVPTGIGAWPAIWLMPQSNISWPKGGEIDIMESRGRVTNIVGSALHFGNSFFDKATLVNDVVIPPSVSFQEKFHSITFEWKKDSIKMYLDSETLPYMSISNEQEDFKEYGYPFGSVYYLIVNVAVGGKYDDYKIDKQAFCKNNDCTNKDNPDQHRLLIDWIEYARIDN
;
A
#
# COMPACT_ATOMS: atom_id res chain seq x y z
N MET A 1 -14.62 44.36 -48.64
CA MET A 1 -14.81 43.50 -47.46
C MET A 1 -14.16 42.16 -47.80
N SER A 2 -12.88 42.03 -47.43
CA SER A 2 -11.99 40.94 -47.84
C SER A 2 -11.94 39.90 -46.73
N ILE A 3 -12.27 38.64 -47.04
CA ILE A 3 -12.07 37.51 -46.14
C ILE A 3 -11.04 36.58 -46.82
N ASN A 4 -9.78 36.79 -46.45
CA ASN A 4 -8.68 35.89 -46.76
C ASN A 4 -8.76 34.70 -45.80
N LYS A 5 -9.00 33.50 -46.33
CA LYS A 5 -8.85 32.23 -45.59
C LYS A 5 -7.38 31.85 -45.62
N TYR A 6 -6.69 31.98 -44.48
CA TYR A 6 -5.35 31.43 -44.30
C TYR A 6 -5.44 29.93 -44.03
N LEU A 7 -4.79 29.17 -44.90
CA LEU A 7 -4.56 27.73 -44.81
C LEU A 7 -3.41 27.50 -43.80
N ILE A 8 -3.72 26.89 -42.65
CA ILE A 8 -2.70 26.49 -41.67
C ILE A 8 -2.22 25.09 -42.02
N ILE A 9 -0.94 25.00 -42.40
CA ILE A 9 -0.22 23.75 -42.69
C ILE A 9 0.21 23.13 -41.35
N PHE A 10 -0.32 21.95 -41.02
CA PHE A 10 0.20 21.12 -39.94
C PHE A 10 1.36 20.27 -40.47
N PHE A 11 2.57 20.50 -39.95
CA PHE A 11 3.68 19.57 -40.11
C PHE A 11 3.46 18.37 -39.19
N VAL A 12 3.18 17.20 -39.77
CA VAL A 12 3.20 15.92 -39.06
C VAL A 12 4.65 15.43 -39.05
N PHE A 13 5.30 15.50 -37.89
CA PHE A 13 6.54 14.76 -37.64
C PHE A 13 6.19 13.30 -37.35
N LEU A 14 6.46 12.41 -38.29
CA LEU A 14 6.54 10.96 -38.06
C LEU A 14 7.99 10.61 -37.69
N PRO A 15 8.27 9.98 -36.54
CA PRO A 15 9.57 9.35 -36.36
C PRO A 15 9.59 8.04 -37.14
N ALA A 16 10.51 7.95 -38.10
CA ALA A 16 10.85 6.70 -38.76
C ALA A 16 11.51 5.76 -37.75
N VAL A 17 10.87 4.62 -37.47
CA VAL A 17 11.51 3.51 -36.75
C VAL A 17 12.08 2.57 -37.80
N THR A 18 13.40 2.62 -37.97
CA THR A 18 14.14 1.63 -38.74
C THR A 18 14.23 0.33 -37.92
N SER A 19 13.63 -0.74 -38.44
CA SER A 19 13.79 -2.09 -37.92
C SER A 19 15.22 -2.59 -38.17
N SER A 20 15.94 -2.95 -37.10
CA SER A 20 17.07 -3.86 -37.21
C SER A 20 16.73 -5.13 -36.44
N ILE A 21 16.72 -6.25 -37.16
CA ILE A 21 16.51 -7.60 -36.66
C ILE A 21 17.85 -8.09 -36.13
N LEU A 22 17.94 -8.42 -34.85
CA LEU A 22 18.96 -9.32 -34.30
C LEU A 22 18.37 -10.16 -33.16
N ASN A 23 18.54 -11.47 -33.32
CA ASN A 23 18.13 -12.56 -32.43
C ASN A 23 18.88 -12.53 -31.09
N SER A 24 18.12 -12.51 -29.98
CA SER A 24 18.17 -13.45 -28.83
C SER A 24 17.36 -12.81 -27.69
N GLU A 25 16.07 -13.08 -27.59
CA GLU A 25 15.19 -12.49 -26.58
C GLU A 25 15.44 -13.12 -25.19
N GLU A 26 16.45 -12.62 -24.47
CA GLU A 26 16.24 -12.36 -23.04
C GLU A 26 15.32 -11.13 -22.97
N LYS A 27 14.06 -11.35 -22.56
CA LYS A 27 13.07 -10.28 -22.45
C LYS A 27 13.48 -9.35 -21.31
N GLU A 28 14.13 -8.24 -21.66
CA GLU A 28 14.54 -7.19 -20.74
C GLU A 28 13.29 -6.49 -20.15
N THR A 29 13.07 -6.62 -18.84
CA THR A 29 12.16 -5.72 -18.12
C THR A 29 12.75 -4.31 -18.21
N VAL A 30 12.06 -3.39 -18.87
CA VAL A 30 12.52 -1.99 -18.97
C VAL A 30 12.15 -1.24 -17.70
N TYR A 31 13.15 -0.78 -16.96
CA TYR A 31 13.00 0.08 -15.79
C TYR A 31 13.27 1.55 -16.18
N ASN A 32 12.21 2.35 -16.28
CA ASN A 32 12.34 3.79 -16.53
C ASN A 32 12.09 4.57 -15.23
N TYR A 33 13.09 5.33 -14.78
CA TYR A 33 12.97 6.25 -13.66
C TYR A 33 12.53 7.62 -14.15
N LEU A 34 11.30 8.04 -13.83
CA LEU A 34 10.79 9.36 -14.15
C LEU A 34 10.64 10.19 -12.88
N PRO A 35 11.39 11.30 -12.72
CA PRO A 35 11.16 12.22 -11.62
C PRO A 35 9.91 13.05 -11.92
N ILE A 36 8.84 12.84 -11.16
CA ILE A 36 7.64 13.69 -11.16
C ILE A 36 7.57 14.31 -9.75
N ASP A 37 7.77 15.62 -9.63
CA ASP A 37 7.65 16.36 -8.36
C ASP A 37 8.40 15.76 -7.16
N LYS A 38 9.74 15.62 -7.28
CA LYS A 38 10.64 14.99 -6.26
C LYS A 38 10.32 13.53 -5.91
N LYS A 39 9.29 12.94 -6.51
CA LYS A 39 8.91 11.54 -6.36
C LYS A 39 9.56 10.73 -7.47
N LEU A 40 10.24 9.65 -7.09
CA LEU A 40 10.69 8.66 -8.08
C LEU A 40 9.48 7.83 -8.50
N THR A 41 9.38 7.52 -9.78
CA THR A 41 8.45 6.54 -10.31
C THR A 41 9.22 5.56 -11.17
N THR A 42 9.00 4.28 -10.94
CA THR A 42 9.62 3.19 -11.70
C THR A 42 8.54 2.48 -12.51
N ALA A 43 8.68 2.50 -13.83
CA ALA A 43 7.83 1.68 -14.70
C ALA A 43 8.36 0.25 -14.77
N ILE A 44 7.47 -0.74 -14.68
CA ILE A 44 7.79 -2.16 -14.86
C ILE A 44 7.01 -2.69 -16.06
N GLU A 45 7.70 -2.93 -17.17
CA GLU A 45 7.14 -3.54 -18.37
C GLU A 45 7.52 -5.03 -18.44
N SER A 46 7.04 -5.79 -17.45
CA SER A 46 7.32 -7.23 -17.37
C SER A 46 6.55 -8.00 -18.44
N SER A 47 7.23 -8.98 -19.06
CA SER A 47 6.56 -9.90 -19.98
C SER A 47 5.49 -10.76 -19.30
N ASP A 48 5.53 -10.87 -17.96
CA ASP A 48 4.48 -11.53 -17.18
C ASP A 48 3.12 -10.85 -17.36
N PHE A 49 3.08 -9.53 -17.56
CA PHE A 49 1.86 -8.76 -17.78
C PHE A 49 1.24 -8.94 -19.17
N LEU A 50 1.92 -9.63 -20.09
CA LEU A 50 1.37 -10.00 -21.40
C LEU A 50 0.37 -11.16 -21.31
N THR A 51 0.38 -11.91 -20.20
CA THR A 51 -0.52 -13.03 -19.98
C THR A 51 -1.50 -12.69 -18.86
N ASN A 52 -2.80 -12.70 -19.14
CA ASN A 52 -3.82 -12.48 -18.12
C ASN A 52 -3.81 -13.63 -17.10
N LYS A 53 -3.44 -13.32 -15.86
CA LYS A 53 -3.43 -14.24 -14.71
C LYS A 53 -4.42 -13.73 -13.65
N GLU A 54 -4.90 -14.62 -12.80
CA GLU A 54 -5.68 -14.21 -11.60
C GLU A 54 -4.78 -13.55 -10.54
N SER A 55 -3.52 -13.98 -10.47
CA SER A 55 -2.52 -13.46 -9.53
C SER A 55 -1.15 -13.38 -10.20
N TYR A 56 -0.47 -12.25 -9.98
CA TYR A 56 0.93 -12.01 -10.29
C TYR A 56 1.81 -12.14 -9.03
N CYS A 57 1.22 -12.44 -7.87
CA CYS A 57 1.99 -12.58 -6.64
C CYS A 57 3.13 -13.58 -6.80
N ARG A 58 4.25 -13.25 -6.17
CA ARG A 58 5.39 -14.15 -6.05
C ARG A 58 4.93 -15.49 -5.46
N LYS A 59 5.53 -16.59 -5.93
CA LYS A 59 5.31 -17.90 -5.31
C LYS A 59 5.71 -17.86 -3.84
N ARG A 60 4.84 -18.40 -2.99
CA ARG A 60 5.09 -18.60 -1.55
C ARG A 60 6.35 -19.46 -1.35
N LYS A 61 7.12 -19.19 -0.31
CA LYS A 61 8.20 -20.10 0.10
C LYS A 61 7.65 -21.37 0.75
N ASN A 62 8.52 -22.37 0.90
CA ASN A 62 8.19 -23.50 1.76
C ASN A 62 8.06 -23.02 3.21
N LEU A 63 7.11 -23.57 3.95
CA LEU A 63 6.87 -23.18 5.35
C LEU A 63 8.08 -23.42 6.28
N ASN A 64 9.02 -24.28 5.88
CA ASN A 64 10.27 -24.47 6.63
C ASN A 64 11.25 -23.30 6.47
N ASP A 65 11.06 -22.46 5.45
CA ASP A 65 11.93 -21.32 5.12
C ASP A 65 11.34 -19.98 5.58
N VAL A 66 10.21 -20.01 6.29
CA VAL A 66 9.50 -18.82 6.78
C VAL A 66 9.46 -18.82 8.31
N THR A 67 9.68 -17.66 8.90
CA THR A 67 9.67 -17.46 10.35
C THR A 67 8.25 -17.23 10.88
N TRP A 68 7.40 -16.60 10.07
CA TRP A 68 5.98 -16.43 10.35
C TRP A 68 5.21 -16.35 9.03
N PHE A 69 4.00 -16.90 9.04
CA PHE A 69 3.13 -16.95 7.89
C PHE A 69 1.68 -16.78 8.35
N GLU A 70 0.94 -15.94 7.64
CA GLU A 70 -0.49 -15.70 7.83
C GLU A 70 -1.15 -15.83 6.47
N ASP A 71 -2.07 -16.80 6.34
CA ASP A 71 -2.81 -17.10 5.11
C ASP A 71 -4.30 -16.92 5.25
N PHE A 72 -4.76 -16.40 6.39
CA PHE A 72 -6.17 -16.14 6.67
C PHE A 72 -7.08 -17.34 6.36
N SER A 73 -6.55 -18.57 6.49
CA SER A 73 -7.28 -19.82 6.21
C SER A 73 -8.41 -20.08 7.21
N THR A 74 -8.38 -19.41 8.37
CA THR A 74 -9.46 -19.47 9.36
C THR A 74 -10.35 -18.24 9.26
N HIS A 75 -11.66 -18.40 9.46
CA HIS A 75 -12.60 -17.28 9.52
C HIS A 75 -12.43 -16.37 10.75
N THR A 76 -11.39 -16.57 11.56
CA THR A 76 -11.14 -15.85 12.81
C THR A 76 -9.84 -15.08 12.73
N LEU A 77 -9.87 -13.79 13.07
CA LEU A 77 -8.64 -13.01 13.17
C LEU A 77 -7.90 -13.41 14.47
N ASN A 78 -6.66 -13.88 14.35
CA ASN A 78 -5.90 -14.38 15.48
C ASN A 78 -5.53 -13.26 16.46
N LYS A 79 -6.12 -13.29 17.66
CA LYS A 79 -5.84 -12.33 18.76
C LYS A 79 -4.41 -12.38 19.28
N ALA A 80 -3.70 -13.49 19.05
CA ALA A 80 -2.29 -13.60 19.42
C ALA A 80 -1.37 -12.81 18.48
N ASP A 81 -1.86 -12.44 17.30
CA ASP A 81 -1.08 -11.75 16.26
C ASP A 81 -1.56 -10.32 16.04
N TRP A 82 -2.86 -10.06 16.18
CA TRP A 82 -3.49 -8.82 15.74
C TRP A 82 -4.25 -8.07 16.85
N ASN A 83 -4.01 -6.76 16.91
CA ASN A 83 -4.80 -5.77 17.64
C ASN A 83 -5.61 -4.90 16.68
N TYR A 84 -6.68 -4.27 17.17
CA TYR A 84 -7.39 -3.20 16.48
C TYR A 84 -6.92 -1.83 16.94
N SER A 85 -6.64 -0.93 16.00
CA SER A 85 -6.58 0.52 16.25
C SER A 85 -7.98 1.09 16.09
N LEU A 86 -8.39 1.95 17.03
CA LEU A 86 -9.75 2.45 17.12
C LEU A 86 -9.79 3.97 16.95
N SER A 87 -10.97 4.49 16.60
CA SER A 87 -11.26 5.91 16.46
C SER A 87 -10.79 6.57 15.16
N ASN A 88 -10.95 7.89 15.09
CA ASN A 88 -10.50 8.74 13.98
C ASN A 88 -9.16 9.43 14.32
N GLY A 89 -8.43 8.97 15.33
CA GLY A 89 -7.20 9.62 15.74
C GLY A 89 -6.46 8.90 16.83
N PHE A 90 -5.48 9.59 17.40
CA PHE A 90 -4.66 9.11 18.51
C PHE A 90 -4.30 10.25 19.45
N PHE A 91 -3.86 9.91 20.65
CA PHE A 91 -3.32 10.90 21.58
C PHE A 91 -1.82 11.05 21.38
N ASP A 92 -1.36 12.29 21.27
CA ASP A 92 0.05 12.67 21.30
C ASP A 92 0.24 13.78 22.35
N ASN A 93 1.13 13.53 23.33
CA ASN A 93 1.38 14.43 24.46
C ASN A 93 0.10 14.95 25.15
N GLY A 94 -0.91 14.09 25.30
CA GLY A 94 -2.19 14.42 25.94
C GLY A 94 -3.21 15.15 25.05
N LEU A 95 -2.84 15.48 23.82
CA LEU A 95 -3.74 16.10 22.84
C LEU A 95 -4.25 15.06 21.85
N PHE A 96 -5.55 15.10 21.53
CA PHE A 96 -6.12 14.22 20.53
C PHE A 96 -5.87 14.76 19.12
N VAL A 97 -5.15 13.99 18.31
CA VAL A 97 -4.85 14.27 16.91
C VAL A 97 -5.94 13.63 16.05
N TYR A 98 -6.80 14.45 15.45
CA TYR A 98 -7.89 14.01 14.58
C TYR A 98 -7.41 13.61 13.18
N GLY A 99 -8.23 12.84 12.47
CA GLY A 99 -7.96 12.32 11.14
C GLY A 99 -6.63 11.59 11.01
N TRP A 100 -6.19 10.94 12.10
CA TRP A 100 -4.89 10.27 12.22
C TRP A 100 -3.68 11.14 11.78
N GLY A 101 -3.78 12.47 11.91
CA GLY A 101 -2.73 13.41 11.49
C GLY A 101 -2.71 13.68 9.98
N ASN A 102 -3.63 13.09 9.22
CA ASN A 102 -3.70 13.15 7.77
C ASN A 102 -5.02 13.73 7.23
N GLY A 103 -5.94 14.14 8.11
CA GLY A 103 -7.28 14.60 7.73
C GLY A 103 -8.17 13.47 7.21
N GLU A 104 -7.93 12.24 7.66
CA GLU A 104 -8.74 11.06 7.34
C GLU A 104 -10.16 11.16 7.94
N LEU A 105 -11.17 10.62 7.24
CA LEU A 105 -12.59 10.81 7.58
C LEU A 105 -13.21 9.64 8.35
N GLN A 106 -12.62 8.45 8.30
CA GLN A 106 -13.18 7.24 8.86
C GLN A 106 -13.00 7.12 10.37
N TYR A 107 -13.96 6.48 11.02
CA TYR A 107 -13.80 5.93 12.35
C TYR A 107 -13.40 4.46 12.27
N TYR A 108 -12.21 4.09 12.78
CA TYR A 108 -11.82 2.68 12.89
C TYR A 108 -12.55 2.01 14.06
N ARG A 109 -13.15 0.85 13.78
CA ARG A 109 -14.08 0.17 14.70
C ARG A 109 -13.46 -1.02 15.41
N GLU A 110 -13.99 -1.28 16.60
CA GLU A 110 -13.70 -2.47 17.40
C GLU A 110 -14.37 -3.72 16.78
N PRO A 111 -13.85 -4.93 17.06
CA PRO A 111 -14.53 -6.16 16.69
C PRO A 111 -15.91 -6.23 17.36
N MET A 112 -16.86 -6.93 16.73
CA MET A 112 -18.20 -7.09 17.29
C MET A 112 -18.15 -7.77 18.67
N LYS A 113 -18.92 -7.25 19.63
CA LYS A 113 -19.05 -7.87 20.95
C LYS A 113 -19.57 -9.30 20.78
N ASN A 114 -18.93 -10.24 21.49
CA ASN A 114 -19.23 -11.69 21.42
C ASN A 114 -19.01 -12.33 20.04
N SER A 115 -18.32 -11.67 19.11
CA SER A 115 -17.88 -12.30 17.88
C SER A 115 -16.86 -13.40 18.20
N GLN A 116 -17.17 -14.63 17.79
CA GLN A 116 -16.23 -15.75 17.85
C GLN A 116 -15.08 -15.55 16.85
N SER A 117 -15.35 -14.90 15.72
CA SER A 117 -14.39 -14.62 14.65
C SER A 117 -13.45 -13.45 14.94
N TYR A 118 -13.68 -12.65 15.99
CA TYR A 118 -12.90 -11.43 16.28
C TYR A 118 -12.88 -10.44 15.09
N THR A 119 -14.01 -10.32 14.39
CA THR A 119 -14.21 -9.48 13.19
C THR A 119 -15.30 -8.42 13.39
N ASN A 120 -15.50 -7.53 12.41
CA ASN A 120 -16.61 -6.58 12.35
C ASN A 120 -17.04 -6.29 10.89
N ASP A 121 -18.01 -5.40 10.69
CA ASP A 121 -18.52 -5.08 9.35
C ASP A 121 -17.47 -4.47 8.41
N ASN A 122 -16.35 -3.98 8.93
CA ASN A 122 -15.28 -3.36 8.17
C ASN A 122 -14.07 -4.27 7.97
N LEU A 123 -13.97 -5.37 8.72
CA LEU A 123 -12.89 -6.34 8.62
C LEU A 123 -13.40 -7.72 8.95
N PHE A 124 -13.28 -8.63 7.99
CA PHE A 124 -13.66 -10.03 8.13
C PHE A 124 -12.75 -10.94 7.29
N ILE A 125 -12.80 -12.24 7.56
CA ILE A 125 -12.04 -13.25 6.84
C ILE A 125 -13.01 -14.20 6.14
N GLU A 126 -12.92 -14.25 4.82
CA GLU A 126 -13.79 -15.00 3.94
C GLU A 126 -13.00 -15.45 2.71
N ASP A 127 -13.25 -16.66 2.22
CA ASP A 127 -12.55 -17.26 1.08
C ASP A 127 -11.02 -17.34 1.22
N GLY A 128 -10.52 -17.46 2.45
CA GLY A 128 -9.08 -17.45 2.73
C GLY A 128 -8.42 -16.08 2.59
N LEU A 129 -9.20 -15.00 2.61
CA LEU A 129 -8.72 -13.63 2.44
C LEU A 129 -9.06 -12.78 3.67
N LEU A 130 -8.11 -11.99 4.15
CA LEU A 130 -8.44 -10.83 4.97
C LEU A 130 -9.07 -9.77 4.06
N LYS A 131 -10.30 -9.36 4.40
CA LYS A 131 -11.02 -8.31 3.68
C LYS A 131 -11.22 -7.09 4.59
N ILE A 132 -10.67 -5.94 4.20
CA ILE A 132 -10.94 -4.65 4.86
C ILE A 132 -11.77 -3.78 3.92
N GLN A 133 -12.96 -3.36 4.39
CA GLN A 133 -13.90 -2.57 3.61
C GLN A 133 -14.28 -1.27 4.34
N PRO A 134 -14.08 -0.10 3.72
CA PRO A 134 -14.67 1.12 4.23
C PRO A 134 -16.17 1.16 3.91
N ILE A 135 -16.97 1.59 4.89
CA ILE A 135 -18.42 1.74 4.77
C ILE A 135 -18.79 3.22 4.92
N TYR A 136 -19.56 3.73 3.96
CA TYR A 136 -20.26 5.00 4.03
C TYR A 136 -21.65 4.82 4.65
N HIS A 137 -21.92 5.59 5.72
CA HIS A 137 -23.18 5.55 6.46
C HIS A 137 -24.07 6.73 6.10
N GLN A 138 -25.31 6.46 5.67
CA GLN A 138 -26.31 7.52 5.49
C GLN A 138 -26.69 8.20 6.82
N LYS A 139 -26.65 7.44 7.92
CA LYS A 139 -26.81 7.95 9.29
C LYS A 139 -25.45 7.88 9.98
N PRO A 140 -24.84 9.01 10.38
CA PRO A 140 -23.47 9.02 10.89
C PRO A 140 -23.24 8.04 12.05
N TYR A 141 -22.19 7.24 11.94
CA TYR A 141 -21.71 6.39 13.02
C TYR A 141 -21.21 7.26 14.19
N LYS A 142 -21.57 6.88 15.42
CA LYS A 142 -21.30 7.67 16.64
C LYS A 142 -21.67 9.16 16.49
N LYS A 143 -22.73 9.46 15.72
CA LYS A 143 -23.29 10.80 15.41
C LYS A 143 -22.39 11.75 14.62
N ASN A 144 -21.12 11.44 14.40
CA ASN A 144 -20.14 12.37 13.81
C ASN A 144 -19.34 11.79 12.62
N PHE A 145 -19.47 10.50 12.33
CA PHE A 145 -18.64 9.85 11.32
C PHE A 145 -19.48 9.24 10.20
N ASP A 146 -19.44 9.87 9.04
CA ASP A 146 -20.03 9.37 7.79
C ASP A 146 -19.35 8.09 7.31
N PHE A 147 -18.10 7.84 7.73
CA PHE A 147 -17.30 6.71 7.28
C PHE A 147 -16.80 5.86 8.43
N THR A 148 -16.74 4.56 8.19
CA THR A 148 -16.07 3.59 9.06
C THR A 148 -15.15 2.71 8.25
N SER A 149 -14.11 2.18 8.87
CA SER A 149 -13.18 1.24 8.26
C SER A 149 -12.52 0.39 9.35
N ALA A 150 -11.47 -0.35 9.01
CA ALA A 150 -10.64 -1.06 9.96
C ALA A 150 -9.14 -0.73 9.80
N ARG A 151 -8.45 -0.78 10.94
CA ARG A 151 -6.99 -0.68 11.06
C ARG A 151 -6.56 -1.69 12.10
N ILE A 152 -5.73 -2.65 11.69
CA ILE A 152 -5.17 -3.66 12.58
C ILE A 152 -3.65 -3.53 12.64
N ASN A 153 -3.05 -4.00 13.73
CA ASN A 153 -1.62 -3.97 13.90
C ASN A 153 -1.10 -5.09 14.78
N THR A 154 0.19 -5.40 14.69
CA THR A 154 0.84 -6.45 15.49
C THR A 154 1.60 -5.91 16.72
N LYS A 155 1.34 -4.67 17.15
CA LYS A 155 2.12 -4.01 18.22
C LYS A 155 2.09 -4.83 19.51
N GLY A 156 3.26 -5.12 20.07
CA GLY A 156 3.40 -5.95 21.27
C GLY A 156 3.06 -7.44 21.10
N LEU A 157 2.65 -7.88 19.90
CA LEU A 157 2.24 -9.26 19.61
C LEU A 157 3.22 -9.96 18.65
N ARG A 158 3.54 -9.31 17.52
CA ARG A 158 4.55 -9.78 16.55
C ARG A 158 5.49 -8.65 16.16
N SER A 159 6.74 -9.03 15.95
CA SER A 159 7.85 -8.13 15.71
C SER A 159 8.61 -8.50 14.44
N PHE A 160 9.01 -7.48 13.70
CA PHE A 160 9.76 -7.59 12.45
C PHE A 160 11.04 -6.77 12.58
N THR A 161 12.17 -7.31 12.13
CA THR A 161 13.46 -6.60 12.17
C THR A 161 14.40 -7.14 11.09
N PHE A 162 15.49 -6.45 10.79
CA PHE A 162 16.51 -6.87 9.82
C PHE A 162 17.49 -7.93 10.42
N PRO A 163 18.27 -8.65 9.59
CA PRO A 163 17.98 -8.94 8.20
C PRO A 163 16.72 -9.79 8.04
N SER A 164 15.79 -9.34 7.21
CA SER A 164 14.57 -10.08 6.91
C SER A 164 13.99 -9.76 5.54
N ARG A 165 13.01 -10.57 5.16
CA ARG A 165 12.13 -10.34 4.04
C ARG A 165 10.68 -10.45 4.51
N ILE A 166 9.85 -9.48 4.14
CA ILE A 166 8.40 -9.54 4.29
C ILE A 166 7.78 -9.52 2.90
N THR A 167 6.92 -10.47 2.58
CA THR A 167 6.20 -10.48 1.30
C THR A 167 4.71 -10.51 1.58
N ILE A 168 3.95 -9.61 0.95
CA ILE A 168 2.50 -9.54 1.12
C ILE A 168 1.84 -9.62 -0.24
N CYS A 169 0.87 -10.53 -0.40
CA CYS A 169 0.03 -10.65 -1.60
C CYS A 169 -1.33 -9.99 -1.36
N PHE A 170 -1.67 -9.00 -2.18
CA PHE A 170 -2.82 -8.14 -1.97
C PHE A 170 -3.52 -7.75 -3.28
N LYS A 171 -4.74 -7.26 -3.14
CA LYS A 171 -5.50 -6.53 -4.16
C LYS A 171 -6.12 -5.29 -3.52
N VAL A 172 -5.99 -4.11 -4.15
CA VAL A 172 -6.42 -2.83 -3.56
C VAL A 172 -7.86 -2.47 -3.94
N PRO A 173 -8.61 -1.74 -3.08
CA PRO A 173 -9.95 -1.29 -3.41
C PRO A 173 -9.96 -0.20 -4.48
N THR A 174 -11.00 -0.19 -5.30
CA THR A 174 -11.40 0.95 -6.13
C THR A 174 -12.14 2.00 -5.30
N GLY A 175 -12.05 3.25 -5.73
CA GLY A 175 -12.87 4.34 -5.22
C GLY A 175 -12.10 5.61 -4.91
N ILE A 176 -12.61 6.76 -5.37
CA ILE A 176 -12.01 8.06 -5.08
C ILE A 176 -12.06 8.34 -3.58
N GLY A 177 -10.87 8.53 -2.99
CA GLY A 177 -10.69 8.70 -1.56
C GLY A 177 -10.43 7.41 -0.77
N ALA A 178 -10.45 6.22 -1.38
CA ALA A 178 -9.96 5.03 -0.68
C ALA A 178 -8.43 5.05 -0.62
N TRP A 179 -7.86 4.85 0.56
CA TRP A 179 -6.41 4.87 0.80
C TRP A 179 -5.99 3.62 1.59
N PRO A 180 -5.81 2.48 0.91
CA PRO A 180 -5.22 1.27 1.50
C PRO A 180 -3.73 1.47 1.82
N ALA A 181 -3.29 0.92 2.95
CA ALA A 181 -1.90 0.94 3.38
C ALA A 181 -1.48 -0.35 4.09
N ILE A 182 -0.25 -0.80 3.84
CA ILE A 182 0.47 -1.87 4.54
C ILE A 182 1.85 -1.32 4.89
N TRP A 183 2.13 -1.20 6.19
CA TRP A 183 3.25 -0.38 6.67
C TRP A 183 3.74 -0.83 8.03
N LEU A 184 4.93 -0.38 8.41
CA LEU A 184 5.60 -0.73 9.65
C LEU A 184 5.87 0.51 10.49
N MET A 185 5.68 0.36 11.80
CA MET A 185 6.04 1.36 12.81
C MET A 185 6.89 0.72 13.93
N PRO A 186 7.69 1.50 14.69
CA PRO A 186 8.59 0.95 15.70
C PRO A 186 7.80 0.39 16.89
N GLN A 187 8.21 -0.77 17.43
CA GLN A 187 7.60 -1.33 18.64
C GLN A 187 7.74 -0.38 19.83
N SER A 188 8.92 0.24 19.95
CA SER A 188 9.20 1.26 20.97
C SER A 188 8.35 2.51 20.75
N ASN A 189 7.89 3.14 21.82
CA ASN A 189 7.15 4.41 21.78
C ASN A 189 8.09 5.59 21.51
N ILE A 190 8.71 5.62 20.33
CA ILE A 190 9.53 6.73 19.84
C ILE A 190 8.60 7.66 19.06
N SER A 191 8.72 8.97 19.29
CA SER A 191 7.93 9.97 18.58
C SER A 191 8.16 9.89 17.07
N TRP A 192 7.10 10.02 16.29
CA TRP A 192 7.21 10.12 14.84
C TRP A 192 7.82 11.48 14.43
N PRO A 193 8.66 11.57 13.39
CA PRO A 193 9.18 10.48 12.54
C PRO A 193 10.51 9.89 13.03
N LYS A 194 10.98 10.25 14.23
CA LYS A 194 12.29 9.83 14.77
C LYS A 194 12.46 8.33 14.87
N GLY A 195 11.38 7.61 15.13
CA GLY A 195 11.40 6.16 15.19
C GLY A 195 11.54 5.47 13.82
N GLY A 196 11.29 6.20 12.72
CA GLY A 196 11.15 5.65 11.38
C GLY A 196 9.75 5.09 11.10
N GLU A 197 9.28 5.24 9.87
CA GLU A 197 8.08 4.60 9.31
C GLU A 197 8.44 3.99 7.95
N ILE A 198 8.00 2.76 7.71
CA ILE A 198 8.27 2.03 6.46
C ILE A 198 6.95 1.65 5.82
N ASP A 199 6.58 2.34 4.76
CA ASP A 199 5.39 2.04 3.97
C ASP A 199 5.74 1.05 2.88
N ILE A 200 5.32 -0.20 3.06
CA ILE A 200 5.54 -1.26 2.07
C ILE A 200 4.62 -1.03 0.88
N MET A 201 3.36 -0.69 1.13
CA MET A 201 2.38 -0.40 0.08
C MET A 201 1.42 0.68 0.53
N GLU A 202 1.30 1.72 -0.28
CA GLU A 202 0.17 2.65 -0.27
C GLU A 202 -0.44 2.75 -1.67
N SER A 203 -1.75 2.92 -1.75
CA SER A 203 -2.43 3.17 -3.02
C SER A 203 -3.53 4.21 -2.88
N ARG A 204 -3.95 4.75 -4.03
CA ARG A 204 -5.11 5.66 -4.16
C ARG A 204 -6.17 4.89 -4.93
N GLY A 205 -7.35 4.69 -4.37
CA GLY A 205 -8.39 3.87 -5.01
C GLY A 205 -8.91 4.42 -6.36
N ARG A 206 -8.57 5.66 -6.72
CA ARG A 206 -8.83 6.20 -8.08
C ARG A 206 -7.75 5.85 -9.12
N VAL A 207 -6.64 5.25 -8.70
CA VAL A 207 -5.50 4.93 -9.56
C VAL A 207 -5.36 3.41 -9.63
N THR A 208 -5.46 2.87 -10.84
CA THR A 208 -5.63 1.44 -11.07
C THR A 208 -4.30 0.68 -11.18
N ASN A 209 -3.26 1.35 -11.66
CA ASN A 209 -2.00 0.73 -12.08
C ASN A 209 -0.76 1.36 -11.40
N ILE A 210 -0.96 2.06 -10.28
CA ILE A 210 0.14 2.64 -9.47
C ILE A 210 -0.09 2.33 -7.99
N VAL A 211 0.97 1.85 -7.35
CA VAL A 211 1.12 1.81 -5.89
C VAL A 211 2.47 2.41 -5.51
N GLY A 212 2.64 2.82 -4.26
CA GLY A 212 3.89 3.44 -3.79
C GLY A 212 4.42 2.82 -2.52
N SER A 213 5.72 3.03 -2.29
CA SER A 213 6.39 2.76 -1.03
C SER A 213 7.11 4.01 -0.56
N ALA A 214 7.21 4.18 0.75
CA ALA A 214 7.82 5.35 1.36
C ALA A 214 8.61 4.99 2.61
N LEU A 215 9.58 5.83 2.94
CA LEU A 215 10.31 5.82 4.20
C LEU A 215 10.21 7.22 4.80
N HIS A 216 9.64 7.33 6.01
CA HIS A 216 9.62 8.59 6.75
C HIS A 216 10.59 8.56 7.93
N PHE A 217 11.36 9.63 8.09
CA PHE A 217 12.38 9.76 9.13
C PHE A 217 12.69 11.24 9.38
N GLY A 218 13.21 11.57 10.56
CA GLY A 218 13.50 12.95 10.93
C GLY A 218 13.46 13.20 12.44
N ASN A 219 13.62 14.45 12.85
CA ASN A 219 13.63 14.82 14.27
C ASN A 219 12.23 15.13 14.80
N SER A 220 11.33 15.67 13.98
CA SER A 220 9.98 16.08 14.38
C SER A 220 9.01 16.16 13.20
N PHE A 221 7.73 16.44 13.47
CA PHE A 221 6.73 16.58 12.41
C PHE A 221 7.08 17.66 11.37
N PHE A 222 7.71 18.76 11.79
CA PHE A 222 8.10 19.87 10.92
C PHE A 222 9.54 19.78 10.39
N ASP A 223 10.33 18.85 10.93
CA ASP A 223 11.74 18.64 10.55
C ASP A 223 11.96 17.16 10.23
N LYS A 224 11.71 16.81 8.97
CA LYS A 224 11.69 15.44 8.47
C LYS A 224 11.98 15.36 6.98
N ALA A 225 12.46 14.20 6.57
CA ALA A 225 12.56 13.78 5.19
C ALA A 225 11.58 12.66 4.87
N THR A 226 11.37 12.44 3.58
CA THR A 226 10.62 11.29 3.08
C THR A 226 11.21 10.84 1.77
N LEU A 227 11.56 9.57 1.68
CA LEU A 227 11.98 8.92 0.44
C LEU A 227 10.79 8.16 -0.11
N VAL A 228 10.38 8.45 -1.34
CA VAL A 228 9.21 7.84 -1.97
C VAL A 228 9.56 7.30 -3.34
N ASN A 229 9.06 6.11 -3.66
CA ASN A 229 9.09 5.59 -5.01
C ASN A 229 7.78 4.89 -5.36
N ASP A 230 7.14 5.35 -6.43
CA ASP A 230 5.99 4.68 -7.03
C ASP A 230 6.44 3.58 -7.98
N VAL A 231 5.64 2.54 -8.08
CA VAL A 231 5.73 1.56 -9.16
C VAL A 231 4.49 1.69 -10.05
N VAL A 232 4.72 1.80 -11.37
CA VAL A 232 3.67 1.82 -12.38
C VAL A 232 3.76 0.57 -13.25
N ILE A 233 2.62 -0.08 -13.45
CA ILE A 233 2.47 -1.25 -14.33
C ILE A 233 1.67 -0.88 -15.60
N PRO A 234 1.73 -1.69 -16.68
CA PRO A 234 1.00 -1.40 -17.90
C PRO A 234 -0.50 -1.26 -17.64
N PRO A 235 -1.21 -0.32 -18.30
CA PRO A 235 -2.64 -0.10 -18.08
C PRO A 235 -3.55 -1.29 -18.36
N SER A 236 -3.04 -2.32 -19.06
CA SER A 236 -3.74 -3.59 -19.30
C SER A 236 -3.84 -4.49 -18.05
N VAL A 237 -3.13 -4.13 -16.98
CA VAL A 237 -3.16 -4.83 -15.68
C VAL A 237 -3.49 -3.81 -14.58
N SER A 238 -4.21 -4.25 -13.55
CA SER A 238 -4.60 -3.40 -12.45
C SER A 238 -4.43 -4.07 -11.09
N PHE A 239 -3.88 -3.30 -10.14
CA PHE A 239 -3.83 -3.64 -8.72
C PHE A 239 -5.21 -3.81 -8.07
N GLN A 240 -6.27 -3.33 -8.74
CA GLN A 240 -7.65 -3.39 -8.27
C GLN A 240 -8.39 -4.66 -8.73
N GLU A 241 -7.90 -5.30 -9.79
CA GLU A 241 -8.53 -6.46 -10.40
C GLU A 241 -7.78 -7.75 -10.12
N LYS A 242 -6.44 -7.67 -10.06
CA LYS A 242 -5.55 -8.82 -9.93
C LYS A 242 -4.76 -8.75 -8.63
N PHE A 243 -4.39 -9.92 -8.10
CA PHE A 243 -3.50 -9.98 -6.96
C PHE A 243 -2.06 -9.68 -7.39
N HIS A 244 -1.39 -8.84 -6.62
CA HIS A 244 0.02 -8.51 -6.76
C HIS A 244 0.71 -8.66 -5.41
N SER A 245 2.02 -8.86 -5.42
CA SER A 245 2.79 -8.92 -4.18
C SER A 245 3.87 -7.85 -4.13
N ILE A 246 4.09 -7.27 -2.96
CA ILE A 246 5.31 -6.52 -2.70
C ILE A 246 6.19 -7.33 -1.76
N THR A 247 7.44 -7.52 -2.17
CA THR A 247 8.51 -8.07 -1.32
C THR A 247 9.33 -6.91 -0.77
N PHE A 248 9.28 -6.71 0.54
CA PHE A 248 10.19 -5.85 1.29
C PHE A 248 11.39 -6.66 1.77
N GLU A 249 12.58 -6.37 1.23
CA GLU A 249 13.84 -6.89 1.72
C GLU A 249 14.54 -5.83 2.58
N TRP A 250 14.82 -6.21 3.82
CA TRP A 250 15.34 -5.32 4.84
C TRP A 250 16.65 -5.87 5.39
N LYS A 251 17.75 -5.22 5.03
CA LYS A 251 19.10 -5.54 5.49
C LYS A 251 19.62 -4.41 6.38
N LYS A 252 20.76 -4.65 7.01
CA LYS A 252 21.39 -3.69 7.93
C LYS A 252 21.68 -2.34 7.27
N ASP A 253 22.09 -2.37 6.01
CA ASP A 253 22.57 -1.23 5.24
C ASP A 253 21.64 -0.84 4.09
N SER A 254 20.58 -1.60 3.85
CA SER A 254 19.73 -1.39 2.69
C SER A 254 18.29 -1.83 2.88
N ILE A 255 17.39 -1.11 2.19
CA ILE A 255 15.98 -1.41 2.05
C ILE A 255 15.67 -1.53 0.57
N LYS A 256 15.02 -2.63 0.17
CA LYS A 256 14.60 -2.86 -1.21
C LYS A 256 13.15 -3.30 -1.27
N MET A 257 12.42 -2.78 -2.25
CA MET A 257 11.04 -3.18 -2.54
C MET A 257 10.98 -3.76 -3.96
N TYR A 258 10.38 -4.94 -4.09
CA TYR A 258 10.19 -5.64 -5.35
C TYR A 258 8.70 -5.84 -5.60
N LEU A 259 8.28 -5.66 -6.84
CA LEU A 259 6.94 -6.00 -7.27
C LEU A 259 6.92 -7.43 -7.83
N ASP A 260 5.92 -8.21 -7.44
CA ASP A 260 5.63 -9.53 -7.97
C ASP A 260 6.87 -10.45 -7.95
N SER A 261 7.21 -11.04 -9.09
CA SER A 261 8.38 -11.92 -9.26
C SER A 261 9.60 -11.20 -9.84
N GLU A 262 9.56 -9.87 -9.97
CA GLU A 262 10.67 -9.11 -10.53
C GLU A 262 11.96 -9.26 -9.70
N THR A 263 13.08 -9.35 -10.41
CA THR A 263 14.41 -9.55 -9.82
C THR A 263 15.11 -8.24 -9.48
N LEU A 264 14.73 -7.13 -10.12
CA LEU A 264 15.23 -5.81 -9.79
C LEU A 264 14.19 -5.07 -8.91
N PRO A 265 14.64 -4.38 -7.86
CA PRO A 265 13.74 -3.64 -7.00
C PRO A 265 13.28 -2.36 -7.70
N TYR A 266 12.00 -2.00 -7.55
CA TYR A 266 11.58 -0.67 -7.98
C TYR A 266 12.12 0.40 -7.03
N MET A 267 12.22 0.11 -5.72
CA MET A 267 12.81 0.99 -4.72
C MET A 267 14.06 0.35 -4.11
N SER A 268 15.19 1.07 -4.11
CA SER A 268 16.44 0.63 -3.48
C SER A 268 17.10 1.78 -2.74
N ILE A 269 17.15 1.68 -1.42
CA ILE A 269 17.67 2.71 -0.52
C ILE A 269 18.85 2.14 0.25
N SER A 270 19.99 2.85 0.22
CA SER A 270 21.17 2.59 1.06
C SER A 270 21.12 3.47 2.30
N ASN A 271 21.63 2.99 3.44
CA ASN A 271 21.79 3.80 4.65
C ASN A 271 22.84 4.94 4.50
N GLU A 272 23.54 5.01 3.37
CA GLU A 272 24.49 6.07 3.01
C GLU A 272 23.86 7.24 2.23
N GLN A 273 22.54 7.19 1.96
CA GLN A 273 21.82 8.31 1.32
C GLN A 273 22.03 9.63 2.08
N GLU A 274 22.10 10.74 1.34
CA GLU A 274 22.44 12.06 1.90
C GLU A 274 21.51 12.47 3.04
N ASP A 275 20.20 12.23 2.90
CA ASP A 275 19.19 12.56 3.92
C ASP A 275 19.47 11.85 5.27
N PHE A 276 20.11 10.67 5.26
CA PHE A 276 20.47 9.97 6.49
C PHE A 276 21.69 10.55 7.20
N LYS A 277 22.50 11.37 6.53
CA LYS A 277 23.58 12.12 7.20
C LYS A 277 23.02 13.21 8.11
N GLU A 278 21.90 13.81 7.72
CA GLU A 278 21.21 14.84 8.51
C GLU A 278 20.38 14.23 9.65
N TYR A 279 19.58 13.20 9.34
CA TYR A 279 18.55 12.70 10.27
C TYR A 279 18.91 11.37 10.96
N GLY A 280 19.98 10.71 10.52
CA GLY A 280 20.29 9.33 10.91
C GLY A 280 19.41 8.30 10.18
N TYR A 281 19.77 7.02 10.32
CA TYR A 281 19.05 5.89 9.74
C TYR A 281 18.23 5.15 10.83
N PRO A 282 16.92 5.45 11.00
CA PRO A 282 16.13 4.90 12.12
C PRO A 282 15.60 3.48 11.86
N PHE A 283 15.86 2.92 10.67
CA PHE A 283 15.41 1.60 10.24
C PHE A 283 16.32 0.46 10.74
N GLY A 284 16.99 0.67 11.87
CA GLY A 284 17.76 -0.33 12.62
C GLY A 284 17.04 -0.86 13.87
N SER A 285 15.72 -0.63 14.00
CA SER A 285 14.93 -0.98 15.18
C SER A 285 14.04 -2.22 14.96
N VAL A 286 13.26 -2.59 15.98
CA VAL A 286 12.20 -3.60 15.88
C VAL A 286 10.86 -2.92 15.61
N TYR A 287 10.13 -3.41 14.61
CA TYR A 287 8.90 -2.81 14.12
C TYR A 287 7.71 -3.77 14.26
N TYR A 288 6.49 -3.23 14.21
CA TYR A 288 5.23 -3.95 14.11
C TYR A 288 4.53 -3.59 12.80
N LEU A 289 3.73 -4.52 12.28
CA LEU A 289 2.98 -4.36 11.04
C LEU A 289 1.64 -3.69 11.29
N ILE A 290 1.20 -2.85 10.35
CA ILE A 290 -0.09 -2.17 10.32
C ILE A 290 -0.73 -2.42 8.95
N VAL A 291 -2.03 -2.71 8.95
CA VAL A 291 -2.86 -2.84 7.74
C VAL A 291 -4.13 -2.02 7.94
N ASN A 292 -4.45 -1.14 6.99
CA ASN A 292 -5.69 -0.36 7.02
C ASN A 292 -6.18 0.05 5.64
N VAL A 293 -7.43 0.54 5.61
CA VAL A 293 -7.94 1.36 4.51
C VAL A 293 -8.49 2.66 5.08
N ALA A 294 -7.78 3.76 4.87
CA ALA A 294 -8.25 5.10 5.20
C ALA A 294 -9.25 5.61 4.13
N VAL A 295 -9.99 6.66 4.50
CA VAL A 295 -10.95 7.34 3.63
C VAL A 295 -10.66 8.85 3.61
N GLY A 296 -10.45 9.40 2.42
CA GLY A 296 -10.04 10.78 2.20
C GLY A 296 -8.60 11.03 2.65
N GLY A 297 -8.36 12.21 3.23
CA GLY A 297 -7.04 12.60 3.73
C GLY A 297 -6.09 13.14 2.66
N LYS A 298 -4.96 13.65 3.13
CA LYS A 298 -4.00 14.42 2.33
C LYS A 298 -3.33 13.63 1.20
N TYR A 299 -3.22 12.30 1.32
CA TYR A 299 -2.51 11.45 0.36
C TYR A 299 -3.17 11.39 -1.02
N ASP A 300 -4.50 11.53 -1.06
CA ASP A 300 -5.29 11.62 -2.28
C ASP A 300 -5.97 13.00 -2.43
N ASP A 301 -5.27 14.07 -2.04
CA ASP A 301 -5.71 15.46 -2.18
C ASP A 301 -7.07 15.77 -1.53
N TYR A 302 -7.44 15.06 -0.46
CA TYR A 302 -8.75 15.14 0.20
C TYR A 302 -9.95 14.83 -0.72
N LYS A 303 -9.71 14.20 -1.89
CA LYS A 303 -10.77 13.80 -2.82
C LYS A 303 -11.65 12.72 -2.20
N ILE A 304 -12.95 12.81 -2.44
CA ILE A 304 -13.91 11.82 -1.95
C ILE A 304 -15.09 11.67 -2.89
N ASP A 305 -15.42 10.43 -3.26
CA ASP A 305 -16.71 10.07 -3.84
C ASP A 305 -17.45 9.12 -2.88
N LYS A 306 -18.48 9.63 -2.20
CA LYS A 306 -19.28 8.83 -1.25
C LYS A 306 -19.93 7.62 -1.91
N GLN A 307 -20.23 7.67 -3.22
CA GLN A 307 -20.86 6.57 -3.94
C GLN A 307 -19.88 5.45 -4.26
N ALA A 308 -18.57 5.69 -4.15
CA ALA A 308 -17.55 4.68 -4.35
C ALA A 308 -17.53 3.60 -3.26
N PHE A 309 -18.06 3.86 -2.07
CA PHE A 309 -17.94 2.97 -0.91
C PHE A 309 -19.16 2.04 -0.72
N CYS A 310 -18.95 0.95 0.01
CA CYS A 310 -20.02 0.09 0.50
C CYS A 310 -20.94 0.87 1.45
N LYS A 311 -22.25 0.58 1.45
CA LYS A 311 -23.25 1.23 2.32
C LYS A 311 -23.64 0.40 3.53
N ASN A 312 -23.22 -0.86 3.58
CA ASN A 312 -23.48 -1.83 4.65
C ASN A 312 -22.43 -2.94 4.61
N ASN A 313 -22.51 -3.87 5.57
CA ASN A 313 -21.60 -5.01 5.67
C ASN A 313 -21.54 -5.86 4.40
N ASP A 314 -22.69 -6.12 3.79
CA ASP A 314 -22.76 -7.01 2.62
C ASP A 314 -22.43 -6.29 1.32
N CYS A 315 -22.11 -4.99 1.39
CA CYS A 315 -21.83 -4.10 0.27
C CYS A 315 -22.92 -4.17 -0.83
N THR A 316 -24.20 -4.24 -0.44
CA THR A 316 -25.31 -4.54 -1.37
C THR A 316 -25.51 -3.52 -2.49
N ASN A 317 -24.82 -2.38 -2.44
CA ASN A 317 -24.86 -1.34 -3.46
C ASN A 317 -23.82 -1.53 -4.57
N LYS A 318 -23.06 -2.62 -4.56
CA LYS A 318 -22.00 -2.93 -5.52
C LYS A 318 -22.22 -4.32 -6.11
N ASP A 319 -22.06 -4.44 -7.42
CA ASP A 319 -22.18 -5.71 -8.13
C ASP A 319 -21.04 -6.67 -7.77
N ASN A 320 -19.85 -6.12 -7.53
CA ASN A 320 -18.68 -6.85 -7.04
C ASN A 320 -18.15 -6.20 -5.75
N PRO A 321 -18.57 -6.68 -4.57
CA PRO A 321 -18.09 -6.17 -3.29
C PRO A 321 -16.57 -6.16 -3.17
N ASP A 322 -15.89 -7.22 -3.63
CA ASP A 322 -14.44 -7.41 -3.48
C ASP A 322 -13.59 -6.40 -4.28
N GLN A 323 -14.18 -5.69 -5.25
CA GLN A 323 -13.54 -4.53 -5.89
C GLN A 323 -13.49 -3.27 -5.01
N HIS A 324 -14.18 -3.26 -3.87
CA HIS A 324 -14.23 -2.14 -2.94
C HIS A 324 -13.60 -2.46 -1.59
N ARG A 325 -12.81 -3.55 -1.53
CA ARG A 325 -12.13 -4.04 -0.33
C ARG A 325 -10.63 -4.12 -0.59
N LEU A 326 -9.84 -3.84 0.43
CA LEU A 326 -8.46 -4.33 0.47
C LEU A 326 -8.53 -5.82 0.78
N LEU A 327 -8.00 -6.63 -0.12
CA LEU A 327 -7.86 -8.07 0.06
C LEU A 327 -6.41 -8.40 0.32
N ILE A 328 -6.14 -9.20 1.35
CA ILE A 328 -4.82 -9.81 1.58
C ILE A 328 -5.00 -11.32 1.57
N ASP A 329 -4.28 -11.97 0.66
CA ASP A 329 -4.28 -13.44 0.52
C ASP A 329 -3.31 -14.05 1.53
N TRP A 330 -2.08 -13.52 1.61
CA TRP A 330 -1.12 -13.99 2.60
C TRP A 330 -0.04 -12.96 2.90
N ILE A 331 0.60 -13.16 4.06
CA ILE A 331 1.76 -12.43 4.55
C ILE A 331 2.83 -13.45 4.94
N GLU A 332 4.02 -13.30 4.38
CA GLU A 332 5.19 -14.11 4.69
C GLU A 332 6.26 -13.24 5.34
N TYR A 333 6.84 -13.72 6.44
CA TYR A 333 8.04 -13.15 7.04
C TYR A 333 9.11 -14.21 7.20
N ALA A 334 10.30 -13.92 6.69
CA ALA A 334 11.46 -14.80 6.79
C ALA A 334 12.70 -14.01 7.21
N ARG A 335 13.55 -14.60 8.05
CA ARG A 335 14.92 -14.15 8.24
C ARG A 335 15.73 -14.45 6.98
N ILE A 336 16.64 -13.55 6.62
CA ILE A 336 17.56 -13.72 5.50
C ILE A 336 18.98 -13.44 5.95
N ASP A 337 19.95 -13.79 5.12
CA ASP A 337 21.34 -13.38 5.32
C ASP A 337 21.52 -11.88 5.04
N ASN A 338 22.47 -11.27 5.74
CA ASN A 338 22.83 -9.87 5.48
C ASN A 338 23.37 -9.65 4.08
#